data_AF-A0A2R6BGD8-F1
#
_entry.id   AF-A0A2R6BGD8-F1
#
_cell.length_a   1.000
_cell.length_b   1.000
_cell.length_c   1.000
_cell.angle_alpha   90.00
_cell.angle_beta   90.00
_cell.angle_gamma   90.00
#
_symmetry.space_group_name_H-M   'P 1'
#
loop_
_entity.id
_entity.type
_entity.pdbx_description
1 polymer ?
#
loop_
_entity_poly.entity_id
_entity_poly.type
_entity_poly.pdbx_seq_one_letter_code
_entity_poly.pdbx_strand_id
1 'polypeptide(L)' 'MTNPNELIHKSKQVVLRLNHREKRDDRLTTHVCLVARAFLADGVIISNVKAEKLIKKINEVTEKWGNDF' A
#
# COMPACT_ATOMS: atom_id res chain seq x y z
N MET A 1 -13.45 -30.49 -15.98
CA MET A 1 -13.84 -29.17 -16.49
C MET A 1 -13.40 -28.15 -15.45
N THR A 2 -12.26 -27.50 -15.67
CA THR A 2 -11.78 -26.40 -14.82
C THR A 2 -12.73 -25.22 -14.91
N ASN A 3 -13.02 -24.57 -13.79
CA ASN A 3 -13.91 -23.43 -13.71
C ASN A 3 -13.27 -22.25 -14.47
N PRO A 4 -13.97 -21.54 -15.39
CA PRO A 4 -13.41 -20.39 -16.09
C PRO A 4 -12.84 -19.29 -15.17
N ASN A 5 -13.27 -19.27 -13.90
CA ASN A 5 -12.81 -18.31 -12.89
C ASN A 5 -11.47 -18.69 -12.21
N GLU A 6 -10.95 -19.91 -12.39
CA GLU A 6 -9.65 -20.33 -11.82
C GLU A 6 -8.43 -19.75 -12.58
N LEU A 7 -8.65 -19.07 -13.70
CA LEU A 7 -7.59 -18.60 -14.61
C LEU A 7 -7.34 -17.09 -14.58
N ILE A 8 -7.94 -16.33 -13.65
CA ILE A 8 -7.47 -14.96 -13.42
C ILE A 8 -6.15 -15.06 -12.67
N HIS A 9 -5.06 -15.03 -13.42
CA HIS A 9 -3.72 -14.84 -12.89
C HIS A 9 -3.69 -13.48 -12.19
N LYS A 10 -4.02 -13.43 -10.89
CA LYS A 10 -4.06 -12.18 -10.13
C LYS A 10 -2.62 -11.71 -9.93
N SER A 11 -2.14 -10.87 -10.83
CA SER A 11 -0.85 -10.21 -10.69
C SER A 11 -0.90 -9.31 -9.45
N LYS A 12 0.07 -9.47 -8.55
CA LYS A 12 0.20 -8.55 -7.43
C LYS A 12 0.56 -7.16 -7.94
N GLN A 13 -0.18 -6.15 -7.52
CA GLN A 13 0.04 -4.75 -7.83
C GLN A 13 0.62 -4.06 -6.62
N VAL A 14 1.89 -3.66 -6.68
CA VAL A 14 2.59 -3.00 -5.57
C VAL A 14 3.11 -1.64 -6.04
N VAL A 15 2.91 -0.61 -5.22
CA VAL A 15 3.41 0.74 -5.53
C VAL A 15 4.79 0.93 -4.91
N LEU A 16 5.77 1.36 -5.71
CA LEU A 16 7.08 1.76 -5.22
C LEU A 16 7.13 3.29 -5.05
N ARG A 17 7.18 3.77 -3.81
CA ARG A 17 7.34 5.19 -3.47
C ARG A 17 8.83 5.52 -3.33
N LEU A 18 9.39 6.14 -4.37
CA LEU A 18 10.80 6.55 -4.43
C LEU A 18 11.09 7.87 -3.72
N ASN A 19 12.30 8.03 -3.16
CA ASN A 19 12.85 9.31 -2.64
C ASN A 19 12.05 9.98 -1.52
N HIS A 20 11.64 9.20 -0.50
CA HIS A 20 10.95 9.78 0.66
C HIS A 20 11.91 10.63 1.49
N ARG A 21 11.58 11.92 1.66
CA ARG A 21 12.29 12.81 2.56
C ARG A 21 11.57 12.86 3.90
N GLU A 22 12.18 12.26 4.91
CA GLU A 22 11.65 12.19 6.27
C GLU A 22 11.31 13.60 6.80
N LYS A 23 10.20 13.74 7.54
CA LYS A 23 9.63 15.00 8.08
C LYS A 23 9.05 15.94 7.03
N ARG A 24 9.54 15.93 5.79
CA ARG A 24 9.02 16.79 4.71
C ARG A 24 7.86 16.14 3.96
N ASP A 25 7.98 14.85 3.67
CA ASP A 25 7.02 14.16 2.79
C ASP A 25 6.06 13.24 3.54
N ASP A 26 6.02 13.27 4.87
CA ASP A 26 5.21 12.36 5.70
C ASP A 26 3.73 12.40 5.30
N ARG A 27 3.16 13.60 5.15
CA ARG A 27 1.77 13.78 4.73
C ARG A 27 1.54 13.25 3.31
N LEU A 28 2.38 13.66 2.36
CA LEU A 28 2.24 13.25 0.96
C LEU A 28 2.32 11.73 0.81
N THR A 29 3.28 11.11 1.50
CA THR A 29 3.51 9.67 1.47
C THR A 29 2.36 8.91 2.12
N THR A 30 1.76 9.47 3.18
CA THR A 30 0.54 8.92 3.78
C THR A 30 -0.60 8.90 2.75
N HIS A 31 -0.81 9.99 2.01
CA HIS A 31 -1.82 10.02 0.95
C HIS A 31 -1.54 9.03 -0.18
N VAL A 32 -0.28 8.88 -0.59
CA VAL A 32 0.10 7.86 -1.60
C VAL A 32 -0.32 6.46 -1.13
N CYS A 33 -0.05 6.10 0.13
CA CYS A 33 -0.47 4.82 0.70
C CYS A 33 -2.00 4.67 0.74
N LEU A 34 -2.72 5.70 1.19
CA LEU A 34 -4.18 5.63 1.26
C LEU A 34 -4.84 5.54 -0.12
N VAL A 35 -4.28 6.23 -1.13
CA VAL A 35 -4.74 6.12 -2.52
C VAL A 35 -4.42 4.73 -3.08
N ALA A 36 -3.20 4.22 -2.91
CA ALA A 36 -2.86 2.86 -3.35
C ALA A 36 -3.84 1.81 -2.76
N ARG A 37 -4.18 1.95 -1.47
CA ARG A 37 -5.19 1.11 -0.80
C ARG A 37 -6.58 1.26 -1.43
N ALA A 38 -7.03 2.49 -1.67
CA ALA A 38 -8.35 2.75 -2.26
C ALA A 38 -8.48 2.17 -3.68
N PHE A 39 -7.36 2.09 -4.40
CA PHE A 39 -7.27 1.51 -5.74
C PHE A 39 -6.94 0.00 -5.73
N LEU A 40 -7.03 -0.68 -4.58
CA LEU A 40 -6.85 -2.13 -4.42
C LEU A 40 -5.45 -2.65 -4.82
N ALA A 41 -4.42 -1.83 -4.66
CA ALA A 41 -3.05 -2.34 -4.66
C ALA A 41 -2.86 -3.32 -3.48
N ASP A 42 -1.95 -4.27 -3.62
CA ASP A 42 -1.59 -5.25 -2.57
C ASP A 42 -0.58 -4.68 -1.56
N GLY A 43 -0.14 -3.43 -1.73
CA GLY A 43 0.73 -2.73 -0.77
C GLY A 43 1.59 -1.64 -1.38
N VAL A 44 2.42 -1.02 -0.53
CA VAL A 44 3.36 0.04 -0.92
C VAL A 44 4.73 -0.22 -0.31
N ILE A 45 5.77 -0.08 -1.14
CA ILE A 45 7.17 -0.09 -0.71
C ILE A 45 7.67 1.35 -0.69
N ILE A 46 8.16 1.82 0.46
CA ILE A 46 8.81 3.13 0.57
C ILE A 46 10.32 2.90 0.51
N SER A 47 10.97 3.45 -0.50
CA SER A 47 12.43 3.30 -0.65
C SER A 47 13.19 4.16 0.35
N ASN A 48 14.39 3.74 0.72
CA ASN A 48 15.45 4.53 1.35
C ASN A 48 15.24 4.92 2.83
N VAL A 49 14.08 4.62 3.43
CA VAL A 49 13.82 4.94 4.84
C VAL A 49 12.88 3.92 5.48
N LYS A 50 13.04 3.71 6.78
CA LYS A 50 12.10 2.94 7.59
C LYS A 50 11.07 3.90 8.21
N ALA A 51 9.99 4.18 7.49
CA ALA A 51 8.97 5.15 7.89
C ALA A 51 7.99 4.59 8.96
N GLU A 52 8.49 4.20 10.15
CA GLU A 52 7.72 3.44 11.15
C GLU A 52 6.42 4.11 11.60
N LYS A 53 6.44 5.42 11.85
CA LYS A 53 5.24 6.19 12.24
C LYS A 53 4.18 6.18 11.15
N LEU A 54 4.60 6.27 9.90
CA LEU A 54 3.70 6.24 8.74
C LEU A 54 3.10 4.85 8.58
N ILE A 55 3.93 3.81 8.65
CA ILE A 55 3.49 2.40 8.58
C ILE A 55 2.45 2.12 9.66
N LYS A 56 2.71 2.51 10.92
CA LYS A 56 1.75 2.35 12.02
C LYS A 56 0.41 3.02 11.69
N LYS A 57 0.44 4.25 11.17
CA LYS A 57 -0.78 5.00 10.83
C LYS A 57 -1.57 4.36 9.70
N ILE A 58 -0.88 3.79 8.70
CA ILE A 58 -1.53 3.05 7.62
C ILE A 58 -2.15 1.76 8.16
N ASN A 59 -1.44 1.01 9.00
CA ASN A 59 -1.96 -0.22 9.61
C ASN A 59 -3.20 0.06 10.48
N GLU A 60 -3.20 1.13 11.28
CA GLU A 60 -4.38 1.54 12.06
C GLU A 60 -5.60 1.85 11.17
N VAL A 61 -5.39 2.36 9.96
CA VAL A 61 -6.46 2.58 8.98
C VAL A 61 -6.89 1.25 8.36
N THR A 62 -5.95 0.38 7.97
CA THR A 62 -6.25 -0.94 7.43
C THR A 62 -7.06 -1.79 8.42
N GLU A 63 -6.69 -1.80 9.71
CA GLU A 63 -7.42 -2.53 10.76
C GLU A 63 -8.86 -2.02 10.94
N LYS A 64 -9.07 -0.70 10.87
CA LYS A 64 -10.41 -0.09 11.05
C LYS A 64 -11.33 -0.29 9.85
N TRP A 65 -10.77 -0.35 8.65
CA TRP A 65 -11.54 -0.33 7.40
C TRP A 65 -11.44 -1.65 6.60
N GLY A 66 -10.66 -2.62 7.07
CA GLY A 66 -10.42 -3.92 6.42
C GLY A 66 -9.47 -3.86 5.22
N ASN A 67 -9.40 -4.98 4.49
CA ASN A 67 -8.50 -5.30 3.37
C ASN A 67 -7.06 -5.68 3.78
N ASP A 68 -6.42 -6.57 3.01
CA ASP A 68 -5.02 -6.94 3.19
C ASP A 68 -4.15 -5.98 2.35
N PHE A 69 -3.69 -4.89 2.98
CA PHE A 69 -2.89 -3.81 2.35
C PHE A 69 -1.66 -3.45 3.18
#